data_AF-A0A7K3ME61-F1
#
_entry.id   AF-A0A7K3ME61-F1
#
_cell.length_a   1.000
_cell.length_b   1.000
_cell.length_c   1.000
_cell.angle_alpha   90.00
_cell.angle_beta   90.00
_cell.angle_gamma   90.00
#
_symmetry.space_group_name_H-M   'P 1'
#
loop_
_entity.id
_entity.type
_entity.pdbx_description
1 polymer ?
#
loop_
_entity_poly.entity_id
_entity_poly.type
_entity_poly.pdbx_seq_one_letter_code
_entity_poly.pdbx_strand_id
1 'polypeptide(L)'
;MLISVDGAGSSHDLIDHLDQLAKRPGRQLWYTVGWDLTQRERDAITLVPEKVWQTAIDTCGKLRTSRDEHARITPAAQIADITDLIRTGPHGLKDWPADLRVIARRERAHPGAQLSLFEQHAGWRFHLFATNIPRSLPSGHANRVLNNLAYLDALDRSHA
;
A
#
# COMPACT_ATOMS: atom_id res chain seq x y z
N MET A 1 16.82 -9.07 -1.20
CA MET A 1 16.74 -8.26 -2.44
C MET A 1 15.32 -7.74 -2.55
N LEU A 2 15.15 -6.47 -2.95
CA LEU A 2 13.85 -5.87 -3.20
C LEU A 2 13.67 -5.61 -4.70
N ILE A 3 12.48 -5.90 -5.24
CA ILE A 3 12.07 -5.55 -6.59
C ILE A 3 10.88 -4.59 -6.50
N SER A 4 10.95 -3.46 -7.21
CA SER A 4 9.82 -2.55 -7.37
C SER A 4 9.38 -2.51 -8.83
N VAL A 5 8.07 -2.42 -9.05
CA VAL A 5 7.48 -2.30 -10.38
C VAL A 5 6.47 -1.14 -10.36
N ASP A 6 6.84 0.00 -10.97
CA ASP A 6 6.06 1.26 -11.01
C ASP A 6 4.89 1.25 -12.02
N GLY A 7 4.55 0.08 -12.57
CA GLY A 7 3.40 -0.06 -13.46
C GLY A 7 2.13 -0.37 -12.68
N ALA A 8 1.02 0.30 -13.01
CA ALA A 8 -0.33 -0.19 -12.74
C ALA A 8 -0.54 -1.46 -13.57
N GLY A 9 -0.11 -2.60 -13.03
CA GLY A 9 0.14 -3.80 -13.81
C GLY A 9 0.48 -5.02 -12.97
N SER A 10 -0.05 -5.09 -11.74
CA SER A 10 -0.08 -6.33 -10.98
C SER A 10 -0.88 -7.39 -11.75
N SER A 11 -0.22 -8.10 -12.66
CA SER A 11 -0.77 -9.27 -13.33
C SER A 11 -0.54 -10.50 -12.45
N HIS A 12 -1.44 -11.48 -12.59
CA HIS A 12 -1.26 -12.79 -11.95
C HIS A 12 0.09 -13.39 -12.33
N ASP A 13 0.45 -13.40 -13.62
CA ASP A 13 1.72 -13.96 -14.10
C ASP A 13 2.95 -13.30 -13.47
N LEU A 14 2.94 -11.97 -13.31
CA LEU A 14 4.05 -11.25 -12.70
C LEU A 14 4.19 -11.62 -11.21
N ILE A 15 3.08 -11.58 -10.46
CA ILE A 15 3.11 -11.88 -9.03
C ILE A 15 3.45 -13.35 -8.78
N ASP A 16 2.91 -14.28 -9.57
CA ASP A 16 3.23 -15.70 -9.50
C ASP A 16 4.72 -15.94 -9.79
N HIS A 17 5.28 -15.24 -10.78
CA HIS A 17 6.70 -15.34 -11.08
C HIS A 17 7.57 -14.84 -9.90
N LEU A 18 7.25 -13.65 -9.36
CA LEU A 18 7.97 -13.08 -8.22
C LEU A 18 7.85 -13.95 -6.97
N ASP A 19 6.68 -14.53 -6.72
CA ASP A 19 6.43 -15.44 -5.61
C ASP A 19 7.22 -16.76 -5.76
N GLN A 20 7.26 -17.34 -6.96
CA GLN A 20 8.11 -18.50 -7.25
C GLN A 20 9.60 -18.19 -7.03
N LEU A 21 10.06 -16.99 -7.39
CA LEU A 21 11.43 -16.56 -7.11
C LEU A 21 11.70 -16.40 -5.61
N ALA A 22 10.74 -15.84 -4.86
CA ALA A 22 10.84 -15.63 -3.43
C ALA A 22 10.88 -16.94 -2.63
N LYS A 23 10.25 -18.00 -3.13
CA LYS A 23 10.24 -19.34 -2.52
C LYS A 23 11.53 -20.15 -2.74
N ARG A 24 12.49 -19.68 -3.53
CA ARG A 24 13.74 -20.41 -3.81
C ARG A 24 14.63 -20.48 -2.56
N PRO A 25 15.14 -21.67 -2.17
CA PRO A 25 16.05 -21.80 -1.03
C PRO A 25 17.28 -20.91 -1.16
N GLY A 26 17.71 -20.31 -0.05
CA GLY A 26 18.89 -19.44 0.00
C GLY A 26 18.68 -18.05 -0.60
N ARG A 27 17.46 -17.67 -0.97
CA ARG A 27 17.10 -16.32 -1.43
C ARG A 27 16.03 -15.72 -0.54
N GLN A 28 16.17 -14.42 -0.28
CA GLN A 28 15.12 -13.59 0.32
C GLN A 28 14.79 -12.47 -0.67
N LEU A 29 13.65 -12.61 -1.33
CA LEU A 29 13.14 -11.65 -2.29
C LEU A 29 11.85 -11.04 -1.75
N TRP A 30 11.84 -9.72 -1.67
CA TRP A 30 10.64 -8.94 -1.42
C TRP A 30 10.29 -8.15 -2.66
N TYR A 31 9.00 -7.84 -2.83
CA TYR A 31 8.56 -6.99 -3.90
C TYR A 31 7.52 -5.96 -3.48
N THR A 32 7.46 -4.88 -4.24
CA THR A 32 6.33 -3.95 -4.32
C THR A 32 5.92 -3.84 -5.79
N VAL A 33 4.62 -3.94 -6.07
CA VAL A 33 4.08 -3.86 -7.43
C VAL A 33 2.83 -2.99 -7.39
N GLY A 34 2.74 -2.01 -8.30
CA GLY A 34 1.55 -1.17 -8.43
C GLY A 34 0.28 -2.02 -8.60
N TRP A 35 -0.77 -1.66 -7.86
CA TRP A 35 -2.03 -2.39 -7.81
C TRP A 35 -3.20 -1.50 -8.25
N ASP A 36 -4.07 -2.05 -9.07
CA ASP A 36 -5.17 -1.28 -9.66
C ASP A 36 -6.26 -0.94 -8.64
N LEU A 37 -6.71 0.32 -8.67
CA LEU A 37 -7.88 0.78 -7.94
C LEU A 37 -9.16 0.40 -8.69
N THR A 38 -9.53 -0.88 -8.69
CA THR A 38 -10.79 -1.34 -9.28
C THR A 38 -11.98 -1.13 -8.33
N GLN A 39 -13.18 -1.56 -8.71
CA GLN A 39 -14.35 -1.42 -7.84
C GLN A 39 -14.19 -2.19 -6.53
N ARG A 40 -13.58 -3.38 -6.58
CA ARG A 40 -13.31 -4.21 -5.38
C ARG A 40 -12.48 -3.45 -4.34
N GLU A 41 -11.43 -2.78 -4.79
CA GLU A 41 -10.54 -2.00 -3.92
C GLU A 41 -11.23 -0.75 -3.39
N ARG A 42 -12.04 -0.07 -4.22
CA ARG A 42 -12.85 1.07 -3.78
C ARG A 42 -13.82 0.68 -2.66
N ASP A 43 -14.54 -0.43 -2.81
CA ASP A 43 -15.47 -0.92 -1.80
C ASP A 43 -14.75 -1.27 -0.49
N ALA A 44 -13.58 -1.92 -0.57
CA ALA A 44 -12.75 -2.21 0.59
C ALA A 44 -12.28 -0.93 1.30
N ILE A 45 -11.83 0.09 0.54
CA ILE A 45 -11.36 1.36 1.09
C ILE A 45 -12.47 2.09 1.87
N THR A 46 -13.71 2.06 1.38
CA THR A 46 -14.86 2.68 2.08
C THR A 46 -15.15 2.03 3.44
N LEU A 47 -14.75 0.78 3.64
CA LEU A 47 -14.92 0.07 4.92
C LEU A 47 -13.77 0.30 5.91
N VAL A 48 -12.67 0.94 5.50
CA VAL A 48 -11.51 1.16 6.39
C VAL A 48 -11.85 2.23 7.43
N PRO A 49 -11.86 1.91 8.74
CA PRO A 49 -12.09 2.92 9.77
C PRO A 49 -11.00 3.98 9.79
N GLU A 50 -11.35 5.24 10.01
CA GLU A 50 -10.41 6.37 10.04
C GLU A 50 -9.19 6.14 10.97
N LYS A 51 -9.39 5.47 12.11
CA LYS A 51 -8.31 5.14 13.07
C LYS A 51 -7.27 4.13 12.56
N VAL A 52 -7.58 3.38 11.50
CA VAL A 52 -6.66 2.38 10.89
C VAL A 52 -5.66 3.06 9.96
N TRP A 53 -6.02 4.22 9.40
CA TRP A 53 -5.15 5.01 8.53
C TRP A 53 -3.99 5.62 9.32
N GLN A 54 -2.77 5.15 9.03
CA GLN A 54 -1.55 5.63 9.65
C GLN A 54 -0.97 6.77 8.83
N THR A 55 -0.43 7.81 9.47
CA THR A 55 0.25 8.90 8.76
C THR A 55 1.50 8.37 8.07
N ALA A 56 1.63 8.62 6.76
CA ALA A 56 2.81 8.23 5.99
C ALA A 56 4.04 9.04 6.43
N ILE A 57 5.24 8.57 6.10
CA ILE A 57 6.51 9.27 6.35
C ILE A 57 7.15 9.72 5.04
N ASP A 58 8.01 10.73 5.06
CA ASP A 58 8.86 11.10 3.93
C ASP A 58 10.14 10.23 3.87
N THR A 59 11.00 10.50 2.89
CA THR A 59 12.27 9.78 2.70
C THR A 59 13.27 10.01 3.84
N CYS A 60 13.05 11.02 4.68
CA CYS A 60 13.83 11.28 5.90
C CYS A 60 13.18 10.67 7.15
N GLY A 61 12.07 9.94 7.01
CA GLY A 61 11.35 9.33 8.12
C GLY A 61 10.44 10.29 8.91
N LYS A 62 10.19 11.50 8.42
CA LYS A 62 9.30 12.46 9.09
C LYS A 62 7.85 12.26 8.65
N LEU A 63 6.91 12.44 9.56
CA LEU A 63 5.48 12.33 9.26
C LEU A 63 5.07 13.34 8.17
N ARG A 64 4.40 12.85 7.13
CA ARG A 64 3.81 13.66 6.07
C ARG A 64 2.56 14.34 6.59
N THR A 65 2.72 15.60 6.99
CA THR A 65 1.66 16.44 7.50
C THR A 65 1.52 17.72 6.69
N SER A 66 0.34 18.32 6.72
CA SER A 66 0.04 19.62 6.16
C SER A 66 -0.75 20.43 7.18
N ARG A 67 -0.98 21.70 6.86
CA ARG A 67 -1.79 22.60 7.67
C ARG A 67 -3.11 22.83 6.96
N ASP A 68 -4.22 22.60 7.66
CA ASP A 68 -5.55 22.91 7.12
C ASP A 68 -5.86 24.41 7.17
N GLU A 69 -7.03 24.80 6.68
CA GLU A 69 -7.52 26.19 6.65
C GLU A 69 -7.61 26.84 8.05
N HIS A 70 -7.72 26.03 9.11
CA HIS A 70 -7.78 26.47 10.51
C HIS A 70 -6.42 26.39 11.21
N ALA A 71 -5.34 26.32 10.44
CA ALA A 71 -3.99 26.19 10.94
C ALA A 71 -3.72 24.91 11.75
N ARG A 72 -4.52 23.84 11.65
CA ARG A 72 -4.27 22.58 12.37
C ARG A 72 -3.36 21.67 11.56
N ILE A 73 -2.46 20.96 12.25
CA ILE A 73 -1.62 19.95 11.62
C ILE A 73 -2.47 18.70 11.36
N THR A 74 -2.57 18.33 10.09
CA THR A 74 -3.32 17.15 9.64
C THR A 74 -2.41 16.26 8.79
N PRO A 75 -2.70 14.95 8.67
CA PRO A 75 -1.97 14.08 7.76
C PRO A 75 -2.13 14.56 6.30
N ALA A 76 -1.02 14.77 5.60
CA ALA A 76 -1.01 15.06 4.17
C ALA A 76 -1.11 13.78 3.33
N ALA A 77 -0.62 12.66 3.89
CA ALA A 77 -0.73 11.34 3.31
C ALA A 77 -0.91 10.30 4.41
N GLN A 78 -1.70 9.25 4.13
CA GLN A 78 -1.95 8.15 5.04
C GLN A 78 -1.91 6.81 4.31
N ILE A 79 -1.72 5.74 5.07
CA ILE A 79 -1.61 4.38 4.56
C ILE A 79 -2.39 3.38 5.42
N ALA A 80 -2.96 2.36 4.78
CA ALA A 80 -3.68 1.27 5.42
C ALA A 80 -3.46 -0.07 4.69
N ASP A 81 -3.36 -1.16 5.45
CA ASP A 81 -3.41 -2.53 4.92
C ASP A 81 -4.88 -2.90 4.70
N ILE A 82 -5.30 -3.08 3.43
CA ILE A 82 -6.69 -3.40 3.08
C ILE A 82 -6.89 -4.87 2.71
N THR A 83 -5.83 -5.68 2.83
CA THR A 83 -5.81 -7.07 2.38
C THR A 83 -6.95 -7.89 2.95
N ASP A 84 -7.25 -7.76 4.25
CA ASP A 84 -8.29 -8.57 4.90
C ASP A 84 -9.69 -8.19 4.41
N LEU A 85 -9.92 -6.91 4.13
CA LEU A 85 -11.19 -6.43 3.57
C LEU A 85 -11.39 -6.95 2.16
N ILE A 86 -10.33 -6.99 1.34
CA ILE A 86 -10.42 -7.58 -0.01
C ILE A 86 -10.60 -9.11 0.08
N ARG A 87 -9.86 -9.80 0.96
CA ARG A 87 -9.93 -11.27 1.10
C ARG A 87 -11.29 -11.76 1.58
N THR A 88 -11.90 -11.03 2.51
CA THR A 88 -13.22 -11.38 3.07
C THR A 88 -14.38 -10.82 2.25
N GLY A 89 -14.11 -9.85 1.37
CA GLY A 89 -15.09 -9.21 0.51
C GLY A 89 -15.42 -9.99 -0.76
N PRO A 90 -16.33 -9.45 -1.59
CA PRO A 90 -16.68 -10.02 -2.88
C PRO A 90 -15.44 -10.13 -3.79
N HIS A 91 -15.37 -11.23 -4.55
CA HIS A 91 -14.28 -11.57 -5.48
C HIS A 91 -12.92 -11.95 -4.84
N GLY A 92 -12.66 -11.58 -3.59
CA GLY A 92 -11.53 -12.10 -2.80
C GLY A 92 -10.15 -11.88 -3.42
N LEU A 93 -9.17 -12.60 -2.86
CA LEU A 93 -7.81 -12.78 -3.42
C LEU A 93 -7.47 -14.28 -3.53
N LYS A 94 -8.44 -15.11 -3.90
CA LYS A 94 -8.30 -16.59 -3.89
C LYS A 94 -7.23 -17.10 -4.87
N ASP A 95 -7.08 -16.43 -6.00
CA ASP A 95 -6.15 -16.78 -7.08
C ASP A 95 -4.79 -16.06 -6.94
N TRP A 96 -4.53 -15.47 -5.77
CA TRP A 96 -3.31 -14.76 -5.45
C TRP A 96 -2.57 -15.46 -4.30
N PRO A 97 -1.24 -15.28 -4.17
CA PRO A 97 -0.48 -15.85 -3.07
C PRO A 97 -1.10 -15.53 -1.69
N ALA A 98 -1.09 -16.50 -0.78
CA ALA A 98 -1.71 -16.37 0.54
C ALA A 98 -1.06 -15.29 1.41
N ASP A 99 0.22 -15.02 1.19
CA ASP A 99 1.03 -14.00 1.85
C ASP A 99 1.00 -12.64 1.13
N LEU A 100 0.33 -12.53 -0.03
CA LEU A 100 0.13 -11.26 -0.73
C LEU A 100 -0.64 -10.29 0.16
N ARG A 101 -0.11 -9.08 0.29
CA ARG A 101 -0.76 -7.94 0.93
C ARG A 101 -1.04 -6.87 -0.09
N VAL A 102 -2.18 -6.19 0.03
CA VAL A 102 -2.54 -5.01 -0.75
C VAL A 102 -2.64 -3.83 0.20
N ILE A 103 -1.85 -2.80 -0.09
CA ILE A 103 -1.70 -1.63 0.75
C ILE A 103 -2.27 -0.43 0.00
N ALA A 104 -3.17 0.31 0.66
CA ALA A 104 -3.76 1.52 0.13
C ALA A 104 -3.09 2.74 0.75
N ARG A 105 -2.67 3.66 -0.12
CA ARG A 105 -2.16 4.97 0.22
C ARG A 105 -3.16 6.02 -0.23
N ARG A 106 -3.41 7.01 0.61
CA ARG A 106 -4.24 8.16 0.29
C ARG A 106 -3.48 9.47 0.51
N GLU A 107 -3.56 10.38 -0.44
CA GLU A 107 -2.92 11.71 -0.38
C GLU A 107 -3.92 12.83 -0.53
N ARG A 108 -3.70 13.93 0.20
CA ARG A 108 -4.47 15.15 -0.02
C ARG A 108 -4.14 15.67 -1.41
N ALA A 109 -5.15 15.71 -2.27
CA ALA A 109 -5.02 16.25 -3.60
C ALA A 109 -4.72 17.76 -3.51
N HIS A 110 -3.75 18.23 -4.29
CA HIS A 110 -3.51 19.66 -4.45
C HIS A 110 -4.62 20.30 -5.30
N PRO A 111 -4.87 21.62 -5.14
CA PRO A 111 -5.81 22.33 -6.00
C PRO A 111 -5.51 22.10 -7.49
N GLY A 112 -6.52 21.69 -8.25
CA GLY A 112 -6.39 21.42 -9.70
C GLY A 112 -5.95 20.00 -10.09
N ALA A 113 -5.71 19.10 -9.12
CA ALA A 113 -5.46 17.70 -9.43
C ALA A 113 -6.66 17.05 -10.13
N GLN A 114 -6.41 16.34 -11.22
CA GLN A 114 -7.42 15.50 -11.86
C GLN A 114 -7.65 14.24 -11.02
N LEU A 115 -8.84 14.13 -10.45
CA LEU A 115 -9.27 13.02 -9.60
C LEU A 115 -10.43 12.29 -10.28
N SER A 116 -10.48 10.97 -10.11
CA SER A 116 -11.70 10.20 -10.43
C SER A 116 -12.88 10.64 -9.56
N LEU A 117 -14.12 10.32 -9.95
CA LEU A 117 -15.31 10.64 -9.15
C LEU A 117 -15.23 10.08 -7.72
N PHE A 118 -14.68 8.88 -7.57
CA PHE A 118 -14.45 8.26 -6.27
C PHE A 118 -13.49 9.09 -5.40
N GLU A 119 -12.36 9.49 -5.96
CA GLU A 119 -11.35 10.30 -5.28
C GLU A 119 -11.86 11.70 -4.93
N GLN A 120 -12.66 12.32 -5.81
CA GLN A 120 -13.31 13.60 -5.54
C GLN A 120 -14.26 13.50 -4.35
N HIS A 121 -15.11 12.46 -4.31
CA HIS A 121 -16.04 12.24 -3.20
C HIS A 121 -15.30 11.94 -1.89
N ALA A 122 -14.21 11.17 -1.95
CA ALA A 122 -13.39 10.88 -0.78
C ALA A 122 -12.57 12.10 -0.30
N GLY A 123 -12.25 13.05 -1.18
CA GLY A 123 -11.32 14.15 -0.89
C GLY A 123 -9.86 13.70 -0.78
N TRP A 124 -9.53 12.57 -1.41
CA TRP A 124 -8.22 11.93 -1.38
C TRP A 124 -7.87 11.34 -2.75
N ARG A 125 -6.61 11.43 -3.15
CA ARG A 125 -6.05 10.64 -4.25
C ARG A 125 -5.59 9.30 -3.72
N PHE A 126 -5.87 8.21 -4.42
CA PHE A 126 -5.48 6.87 -3.99
C PHE A 126 -4.40 6.26 -4.87
N HIS A 127 -3.46 5.58 -4.24
CA HIS A 127 -2.46 4.74 -4.89
C HIS A 127 -2.38 3.42 -4.12
N LEU A 128 -2.40 2.29 -4.81
CA LEU A 128 -2.32 0.98 -4.20
C LEU A 128 -1.09 0.24 -4.71
N PHE A 129 -0.50 -0.56 -3.85
CA PHE A 129 0.56 -1.49 -4.22
C PHE A 129 0.39 -2.81 -3.48
N ALA A 130 0.90 -3.88 -4.07
CA ALA A 130 0.93 -5.20 -3.48
C ALA A 130 2.36 -5.61 -3.08
N THR A 131 2.47 -6.39 -2.01
CA THR A 131 3.76 -6.86 -1.48
C THR A 131 3.66 -8.24 -0.84
N ASN A 132 4.74 -9.02 -0.88
CA ASN A 132 4.89 -10.28 -0.12
C ASN A 132 5.57 -10.08 1.24
N ILE A 133 5.82 -8.84 1.68
CA ILE A 133 6.45 -8.59 2.98
C ILE A 133 5.42 -8.92 4.08
N PRO A 134 5.64 -9.96 4.91
CA PRO A 134 4.61 -10.48 5.80
C PRO A 134 4.30 -9.53 6.96
N ARG A 135 3.08 -9.64 7.50
CA ARG A 135 2.63 -8.89 8.70
C ARG A 135 3.41 -9.21 9.98
N SER A 136 4.13 -10.32 9.96
CA SER A 136 5.04 -10.72 11.03
C SER A 136 6.23 -11.40 10.38
N LEU A 137 7.41 -10.82 10.57
CA LEU A 137 8.67 -11.45 10.23
C LEU A 137 9.22 -12.12 11.51
N PRO A 138 9.94 -13.25 11.41
CA PRO A 138 10.61 -13.87 12.56
C PRO A 138 11.45 -12.83 13.32
N SER A 139 11.43 -12.84 14.65
CA SER A 139 12.00 -11.78 15.49
C SER A 139 13.48 -11.48 15.19
N GLY A 140 13.73 -10.32 14.57
CA GLY A 140 15.05 -9.73 14.32
C GLY A 140 14.94 -8.21 14.14
N HIS A 141 16.01 -7.45 14.36
CA HIS A 141 15.95 -5.97 14.36
C HIS A 141 15.61 -5.37 12.98
N ALA A 142 16.13 -5.94 11.90
CA ALA A 142 15.75 -5.55 10.53
C ALA A 142 14.27 -5.83 10.23
N ASN A 143 13.71 -6.87 10.86
CA ASN A 143 12.37 -7.39 10.60
C ASN A 143 11.25 -6.54 11.21
N ARG A 144 11.54 -5.68 12.19
CA ARG A 144 10.55 -4.72 12.74
C ARG A 144 10.27 -3.55 11.80
N VAL A 145 11.25 -3.12 11.03
CA VAL A 145 11.14 -1.94 10.15
C VAL A 145 10.25 -2.23 8.95
N LEU A 146 10.38 -3.43 8.37
CA LEU A 146 9.69 -3.83 7.15
C LEU A 146 8.19 -4.07 7.31
N ASN A 147 7.73 -4.34 8.54
CA ASN A 147 6.31 -4.47 8.82
C ASN A 147 5.62 -3.12 9.06
N ASN A 148 6.38 -2.04 9.22
CA ASN A 148 5.80 -0.72 9.41
C ASN A 148 5.20 -0.25 8.08
N LEU A 149 3.89 0.01 8.05
CA LEU A 149 3.20 0.47 6.83
C LEU A 149 3.81 1.78 6.29
N ALA A 150 4.19 2.71 7.16
CA ALA A 150 4.83 3.94 6.73
C ALA A 150 6.22 3.69 6.11
N TYR A 151 6.93 2.66 6.56
CA TYR A 151 8.17 2.24 5.93
C TYR A 151 7.92 1.58 4.57
N LEU A 152 6.91 0.71 4.46
CA LEU A 152 6.51 0.11 3.18
C LEU A 152 6.09 1.17 2.15
N ASP A 153 5.33 2.19 2.57
CA ASP A 153 5.02 3.37 1.75
C ASP A 153 6.28 4.05 1.22
N ALA A 154 7.24 4.31 2.10
CA ALA A 154 8.47 4.99 1.73
C ALA A 154 9.34 4.13 0.81
N LEU A 155 9.34 2.81 1.04
CA LEU A 155 10.08 1.83 0.26
C LEU A 155 9.54 1.74 -1.17
N ASP A 156 8.22 1.62 -1.32
CA ASP A 156 7.53 1.64 -2.61
C ASP A 156 7.86 2.92 -3.38
N ARG A 157 7.70 4.09 -2.74
CA ARG A 157 8.00 5.40 -3.36
C ARG A 157 9.45 5.68 -3.68
N SER A 158 10.40 5.00 -3.04
CA SER A 158 11.83 5.17 -3.39
C SER A 158 12.21 4.49 -4.70
N HIS A 159 11.31 3.66 -5.24
CA HIS A 159 11.55 2.83 -6.41
C HIS A 159 10.38 2.84 -7.40
N ALA A 160 9.47 3.81 -7.25
CA ALA A 160 8.45 4.19 -8.22
C ALA A 160 9.08 5.22 -9.18
#